data_AF-L0KEE8-F1
#
_entry.id   AF-L0KEE8-F1
#
_cell.length_a   1.000
_cell.length_b   1.000
_cell.length_c   1.000
_cell.angle_alpha   90.00
_cell.angle_beta   90.00
_cell.angle_gamma   90.00
#
_symmetry.space_group_name_H-M   'P 1'
#
loop_
_entity.id
_entity.type
_entity.pdbx_description
1 polymer ?
#
loop_
_entity_poly.entity_id
_entity_poly.type
_entity_poly.pdbx_seq_one_letter_code
_entity_poly.pdbx_strand_id
1 'polypeptide(L)'
;MADSGVKTETAPAGEALPLFYSRPEALNPARHGSLGLTARSDFSFARSAHAIPVVASEMPAAMRSYPIVFIGAAKAPVIITGVRQDENLFVDADGKWNAPHYIPAYVRRYPFILAEDPTSAGRLTLCVDRASDRVVDQLMAPFRDDKVLPFFGGNEPTEATRQALAFCNQFQIDFRATREMVDKIDAHGLFSPRQSKVTLEGGEVLNLTDFQVIDEAAFNKLSDEAFLDLRKSGALGLLYCHLASTNSWTSLVHQASLRKAETAKSA
;
A
#
# COMPACT_ATOMS: atom_id res chain seq x y z
N MET A 1 -53.49 17.13 19.44
CA MET A 1 -52.16 17.71 19.16
C MET A 1 -51.15 16.64 19.54
N ALA A 2 -50.72 15.84 18.56
CA ALA A 2 -49.75 14.76 18.76
C ALA A 2 -48.44 15.23 18.13
N ASP A 3 -47.42 15.32 18.97
CA ASP A 3 -46.05 15.70 18.66
C ASP A 3 -45.35 14.51 18.01
N SER A 4 -45.12 14.59 16.70
CA SER A 4 -44.36 13.58 15.93
C SER A 4 -42.91 14.03 15.83
N GLY A 5 -42.11 13.61 16.80
CA GLY A 5 -40.65 13.70 16.76
C GLY A 5 -40.08 12.91 15.58
N VAL A 6 -39.68 13.63 14.53
CA VAL A 6 -38.89 13.10 13.43
C VAL A 6 -37.48 12.87 13.94
N LYS A 7 -37.12 11.60 14.16
CA LYS A 7 -35.74 11.17 14.34
C LYS A 7 -35.00 11.40 13.03
N THR A 8 -34.09 12.37 13.01
CA THR A 8 -33.11 12.55 11.95
C THR A 8 -32.14 11.37 12.00
N GLU A 9 -32.36 10.38 11.16
CA GLU A 9 -31.46 9.25 10.96
C GLU A 9 -30.23 9.79 10.19
N THR A 10 -29.16 10.07 10.93
CA THR A 10 -27.87 10.45 10.36
C THR A 10 -27.30 9.28 9.57
N ALA A 11 -27.11 9.48 8.26
CA ALA A 11 -26.43 8.53 7.38
C ALA A 11 -25.00 8.21 7.91
N PRO A 12 -24.53 6.96 7.79
CA PRO A 12 -23.20 6.59 8.26
C PRO A 12 -22.12 7.28 7.42
N ALA A 13 -21.05 7.71 8.10
CA ALA A 13 -19.86 8.29 7.49
C ALA A 13 -19.28 7.32 6.44
N GLY A 14 -19.08 7.80 5.21
CA GLY A 14 -18.55 6.99 4.12
C GLY A 14 -17.17 6.43 4.46
N GLU A 15 -17.01 5.11 4.36
CA GLU A 15 -15.70 4.47 4.45
C GLU A 15 -14.76 5.08 3.40
N ALA A 16 -13.63 5.62 3.84
CA ALA A 16 -12.61 6.11 2.93
C ALA A 16 -12.12 4.96 2.03
N LEU A 17 -12.12 5.18 0.71
CA LEU A 17 -11.64 4.18 -0.24
C LEU A 17 -10.16 3.84 0.00
N PRO A 18 -9.73 2.61 -0.33
CA PRO A 18 -8.32 2.25 -0.27
C PRO A 18 -7.44 3.19 -1.11
N LEU A 19 -6.21 3.45 -0.65
CA LEU A 19 -5.22 4.28 -1.35
C LEU A 19 -5.09 3.87 -2.84
N PHE A 20 -5.08 4.88 -3.73
CA PHE A 20 -5.12 4.79 -5.21
C PHE A 20 -6.49 4.55 -5.84
N TYR A 21 -7.48 4.02 -5.11
CA TYR A 21 -8.75 3.61 -5.70
C TYR A 21 -9.78 4.72 -5.63
N SER A 22 -10.40 5.02 -6.77
CA SER A 22 -11.48 6.04 -6.84
C SER A 22 -12.81 5.46 -7.31
N ARG A 23 -12.81 4.46 -8.19
CA ARG A 23 -14.03 3.85 -8.73
C ARG A 23 -13.87 2.34 -8.96
N PRO A 24 -13.71 1.55 -7.88
CA PRO A 24 -13.62 0.10 -7.99
C PRO A 24 -14.96 -0.50 -8.44
N GLU A 25 -14.94 -1.26 -9.52
CA GLU A 25 -16.11 -2.00 -10.02
C GLU A 25 -15.81 -3.49 -10.13
N ALA A 26 -16.73 -4.34 -9.68
CA ALA A 26 -16.64 -5.79 -9.85
C ALA A 26 -16.52 -6.14 -11.35
N LEU A 27 -15.45 -6.84 -11.70
CA LEU A 27 -15.21 -7.28 -13.07
C LEU A 27 -16.38 -8.14 -13.56
N ASN A 28 -16.83 -7.84 -14.77
CA ASN A 28 -18.05 -8.39 -15.33
C ASN A 28 -17.93 -8.35 -16.86
N PRO A 29 -18.14 -9.46 -17.58
CA PRO A 29 -17.99 -9.49 -19.03
C PRO A 29 -18.89 -8.50 -19.78
N ALA A 30 -20.14 -8.32 -19.33
CA ALA A 30 -21.09 -7.43 -19.99
C ALA A 30 -20.67 -5.95 -19.89
N ARG A 31 -20.09 -5.53 -18.76
CA ARG A 31 -19.62 -4.15 -18.55
C ARG A 31 -18.20 -3.90 -19.02
N HIS A 32 -17.34 -4.93 -18.96
CA HIS A 32 -15.90 -4.77 -19.08
C HIS A 32 -15.28 -5.60 -20.21
N GLY A 33 -16.10 -6.25 -21.05
CA GLY A 33 -15.65 -7.13 -22.13
C GLY A 33 -14.86 -6.42 -23.23
N SER A 34 -15.13 -5.13 -23.50
CA SER A 34 -14.36 -4.32 -24.46
C SER A 34 -13.10 -3.70 -23.86
N LEU A 35 -12.84 -3.92 -22.57
CA LEU A 35 -11.75 -3.26 -21.86
C LEU A 35 -10.56 -4.19 -21.68
N GLY A 36 -9.41 -3.58 -21.45
CA GLY A 36 -8.20 -4.28 -21.06
C GLY A 36 -7.26 -3.39 -20.24
N LEU A 37 -6.17 -4.00 -19.80
CA LEU A 37 -5.09 -3.31 -19.11
C LEU A 37 -3.98 -2.99 -20.11
N THR A 38 -3.44 -1.77 -20.09
CA THR A 38 -2.14 -1.53 -20.74
C THR A 38 -1.03 -2.33 -20.06
N ALA A 39 -0.13 -2.91 -20.86
CA ALA A 39 1.08 -3.56 -20.40
C ALA A 39 2.17 -2.59 -19.91
N ARG A 40 1.98 -1.28 -20.01
CA ARG A 40 2.95 -0.28 -19.55
C ARG A 40 3.12 -0.35 -18.03
N SER A 41 4.38 -0.37 -17.60
CA SER A 41 4.76 -0.22 -16.20
C SER A 41 4.85 1.27 -15.86
N ASP A 42 3.69 1.92 -15.72
CA ASP A 42 3.57 3.29 -15.22
C ASP A 42 3.03 3.29 -13.79
N PHE A 43 3.79 3.91 -12.89
CA PHE A 43 3.53 4.09 -11.46
C PHE A 43 3.25 5.55 -11.11
N SER A 44 2.96 6.40 -12.11
CA SER A 44 2.56 7.80 -11.93
C SER A 44 1.41 7.99 -10.93
N PHE A 45 0.48 7.03 -10.85
CA PHE A 45 -0.61 7.01 -9.87
C PHE A 45 -0.13 7.00 -8.40
N ALA A 46 1.11 6.59 -8.14
CA ALA A 46 1.70 6.51 -6.81
C ALA A 46 2.52 7.74 -6.42
N ARG A 47 2.59 8.78 -7.27
CA ARG A 47 3.42 9.98 -7.06
C ARG A 47 3.10 10.76 -5.79
N SER A 48 1.85 10.73 -5.34
CA SER A 48 1.41 11.43 -4.13
C SER A 48 1.42 10.54 -2.87
N ALA A 49 1.70 9.25 -3.00
CA ALA A 49 1.72 8.36 -1.85
C ALA A 49 3.05 8.48 -1.10
N HIS A 50 3.01 9.16 0.05
CA HIS A 50 4.13 9.29 0.99
C HIS A 50 4.26 8.10 1.96
N ALA A 51 3.19 7.31 2.10
CA ALA A 51 3.16 6.07 2.85
C ALA A 51 2.37 5.01 2.09
N ILE A 52 2.91 3.79 2.00
CA ILE A 52 2.31 2.70 1.22
C ILE A 52 2.24 1.43 2.06
N PRO A 53 1.08 0.75 2.15
CA PRO A 53 0.96 -0.53 2.84
C PRO A 53 1.91 -1.59 2.29
N VAL A 54 2.50 -2.37 3.20
CA VAL A 54 3.36 -3.51 2.89
C VAL A 54 2.93 -4.72 3.72
N VAL A 55 3.18 -5.93 3.26
CA VAL A 55 2.96 -7.16 4.03
C VAL A 55 4.29 -7.78 4.48
N ALA A 56 4.25 -8.57 5.55
CA ALA A 56 5.45 -9.14 6.19
C ALA A 56 6.35 -9.92 5.22
N SER A 57 5.76 -10.62 4.24
CA SER A 57 6.48 -11.38 3.21
C SER A 57 7.35 -10.50 2.30
N GLU A 58 7.02 -9.21 2.18
CA GLU A 58 7.74 -8.25 1.34
C GLU A 58 8.79 -7.44 2.11
N MET A 59 8.66 -7.36 3.44
CA MET A 59 9.50 -6.52 4.29
C MET A 59 11.01 -6.78 4.15
N PRO A 60 11.52 -8.02 3.97
CA PRO A 60 12.95 -8.24 3.73
C PRO A 60 13.51 -7.55 2.48
N ALA A 61 12.68 -7.41 1.44
CA ALA A 61 13.06 -6.69 0.22
C ALA A 61 12.89 -5.18 0.39
N ALA A 62 11.78 -4.76 1.01
CA ALA A 62 11.43 -3.36 1.23
C ALA A 62 12.37 -2.63 2.22
N MET A 63 12.79 -3.31 3.31
CA MET A 63 13.55 -2.70 4.41
C MET A 63 14.86 -2.05 3.97
N ARG A 64 15.44 -2.52 2.85
CA ARG A 64 16.69 -1.99 2.29
C ARG A 64 16.54 -0.64 1.61
N SER A 65 15.31 -0.30 1.21
CA SER A 65 15.00 0.92 0.44
C SER A 65 14.20 1.92 1.26
N TYR A 66 13.33 1.45 2.16
CA TYR A 66 12.34 2.28 2.83
C TYR A 66 12.37 2.08 4.33
N PRO A 67 12.19 3.16 5.12
CA PRO A 67 11.73 3.02 6.49
C PRO A 67 10.39 2.30 6.52
N ILE A 68 10.23 1.35 7.44
CA ILE A 68 8.96 0.68 7.70
C ILE A 68 8.44 1.15 9.06
N VAL A 69 7.21 1.62 9.11
CA VAL A 69 6.54 2.07 10.35
C VAL A 69 5.15 1.48 10.44
N PHE A 70 4.46 1.67 11.56
CA PHE A 70 3.13 1.11 11.79
C PHE A 70 2.11 2.21 12.05
N ILE A 71 0.95 2.17 11.41
CA ILE A 71 -0.06 3.24 11.49
C ILE A 71 -1.43 2.71 11.92
N GLY A 72 -2.23 3.61 12.50
CA GLY A 72 -3.59 3.33 12.93
C GLY A 72 -3.71 2.39 14.13
N ALA A 73 -4.93 2.15 14.58
CA ALA A 73 -5.21 1.30 15.75
C ALA A 73 -4.72 -0.15 15.56
N ALA A 74 -4.85 -0.67 14.33
CA ALA A 74 -4.39 -2.00 13.96
C ALA A 74 -2.88 -2.10 13.72
N LYS A 75 -2.13 -1.00 13.88
CA LYS A 75 -0.67 -0.95 13.70
C LYS A 75 -0.23 -1.56 12.38
N ALA A 76 -0.92 -1.20 11.30
CA ALA A 76 -0.65 -1.78 9.98
C ALA A 76 0.73 -1.32 9.46
N PRO A 77 1.60 -2.22 8.99
CA PRO A 77 2.90 -1.84 8.47
C PRO A 77 2.77 -1.09 7.15
N VAL A 78 3.51 0.01 7.04
CA VAL A 78 3.64 0.84 5.84
C VAL A 78 5.10 1.17 5.60
N ILE A 79 5.50 1.25 4.33
CA ILE A 79 6.76 1.88 3.93
C ILE A 79 6.57 3.39 3.81
N ILE A 80 7.60 4.16 4.13
CA ILE A 80 7.64 5.60 3.91
C ILE A 80 8.38 5.89 2.61
N THR A 81 7.71 6.58 1.70
CA THR A 81 8.17 6.88 0.34
C THR A 81 8.36 8.37 0.09
N GLY A 82 7.86 9.23 0.98
CA GLY A 82 8.05 10.68 0.93
C GLY A 82 8.28 11.24 2.33
N VAL A 83 8.95 12.40 2.41
CA VAL A 83 9.11 13.11 3.68
C VAL A 83 7.97 14.12 3.90
N ARG A 84 7.32 14.55 2.82
CA ARG A 84 6.13 15.40 2.84
C ARG A 84 4.88 14.62 2.44
N GLN A 85 3.71 15.16 2.79
CA GLN A 85 2.45 14.71 2.20
C GLN A 85 2.46 14.93 0.69
N ASP A 86 1.68 14.12 -0.02
CA ASP A 86 1.53 14.19 -1.48
C ASP A 86 2.85 14.03 -2.27
N GLU A 87 3.81 13.30 -1.70
CA GLU A 87 5.13 13.09 -2.28
C GLU A 87 5.54 11.61 -2.26
N ASN A 88 6.06 11.13 -3.38
CA ASN A 88 6.76 9.85 -3.49
C ASN A 88 8.08 10.06 -4.21
N LEU A 89 9.17 9.93 -3.47
CA LEU A 89 10.54 10.17 -3.93
C LEU A 89 11.06 9.06 -4.86
N PHE A 90 10.38 7.92 -4.90
CA PHE A 90 10.79 6.73 -5.66
C PHE A 90 10.10 6.60 -7.02
N VAL A 91 9.22 7.54 -7.39
CA VAL A 91 8.63 7.63 -8.73
C VAL A 91 9.23 8.83 -9.47
N ASP A 92 9.93 8.57 -10.57
CA ASP A 92 10.56 9.61 -11.41
C ASP A 92 9.54 10.37 -12.27
N ALA A 93 9.96 11.41 -13.00
CA ALA A 93 9.11 12.22 -13.87
C ALA A 93 8.43 11.42 -15.02
N ASP A 94 8.99 10.28 -15.42
CA ASP A 94 8.43 9.41 -16.47
C ASP A 94 7.42 8.38 -15.93
N GLY A 95 7.28 8.31 -14.60
CA GLY A 95 6.36 7.41 -13.91
C GLY A 95 6.97 6.04 -13.63
N LYS A 96 8.28 5.89 -13.77
CA LYS A 96 8.97 4.65 -13.41
C LYS A 96 9.29 4.66 -11.93
N TRP A 97 9.30 3.46 -11.36
CA TRP A 97 9.84 3.26 -10.03
C TRP A 97 11.36 3.20 -10.12
N ASN A 98 12.05 4.03 -9.34
CA ASN A 98 13.50 4.15 -9.39
C ASN A 98 14.18 2.82 -9.05
N ALA A 99 15.02 2.32 -9.96
CA ALA A 99 15.85 1.16 -9.69
C ALA A 99 16.98 1.53 -8.71
N PRO A 100 17.43 0.61 -7.83
CA PRO A 100 17.06 -0.80 -7.71
C PRO A 100 15.97 -1.06 -6.66
N HIS A 101 15.11 -0.08 -6.38
CA HIS A 101 14.21 -0.15 -5.23
C HIS A 101 13.04 -1.10 -5.43
N TYR A 102 12.62 -1.73 -4.33
CA TYR A 102 11.56 -2.73 -4.33
C TYR A 102 10.18 -2.10 -4.56
N ILE A 103 9.35 -2.63 -5.46
CA ILE A 103 8.00 -2.12 -5.70
C ILE A 103 6.98 -2.92 -4.86
N PRO A 104 6.26 -2.30 -3.91
CA PRO A 104 5.29 -3.01 -3.06
C PRO A 104 4.18 -3.71 -3.86
N ALA A 105 3.69 -4.86 -3.38
CA ALA A 105 2.58 -5.58 -3.98
C ALA A 105 1.30 -4.74 -3.98
N TYR A 106 1.13 -3.87 -2.98
CA TYR A 106 0.02 -2.91 -2.95
C TYR A 106 0.02 -1.96 -4.16
N VAL A 107 1.21 -1.56 -4.64
CA VAL A 107 1.38 -0.77 -5.86
C VAL A 107 1.20 -1.66 -7.08
N ARG A 108 1.86 -2.84 -7.12
CA ARG A 108 1.84 -3.74 -8.27
C ARG A 108 0.46 -4.33 -8.60
N ARG A 109 -0.42 -4.49 -7.60
CA ARG A 109 -1.79 -4.99 -7.82
C ARG A 109 -2.70 -3.96 -8.48
N TYR A 110 -2.42 -2.66 -8.35
CA TYR A 110 -3.24 -1.61 -8.94
C TYR A 110 -3.27 -1.78 -10.47
N PRO A 111 -4.46 -1.76 -11.12
CA PRO A 111 -5.74 -1.24 -10.62
C PRO A 111 -6.72 -2.28 -10.05
N PHE A 112 -6.26 -3.48 -9.70
CA PHE A 112 -7.11 -4.54 -9.19
C PHE A 112 -7.13 -4.63 -7.66
N ILE A 113 -8.31 -4.90 -7.12
CA ILE A 113 -8.53 -5.13 -5.69
C ILE A 113 -9.61 -6.19 -5.48
N LEU A 114 -9.52 -6.92 -4.37
CA LEU A 114 -10.62 -7.78 -3.93
C LEU A 114 -11.54 -6.99 -2.99
N ALA A 115 -12.82 -6.98 -3.31
CA ALA A 115 -13.87 -6.44 -2.45
C ALA A 115 -14.87 -7.54 -2.10
N GLU A 116 -15.51 -7.42 -0.93
CA GLU A 116 -16.60 -8.32 -0.58
C GLU A 116 -17.79 -8.09 -1.51
N ASP A 117 -18.41 -9.18 -1.93
CA ASP A 117 -19.66 -9.14 -2.67
C ASP A 117 -20.79 -8.62 -1.75
N PRO A 118 -21.44 -7.49 -2.08
CA PRO A 118 -22.53 -6.95 -1.27
C PRO A 118 -23.68 -7.94 -1.09
N THR A 119 -23.81 -8.90 -2.01
CA THR A 119 -24.89 -9.89 -2.04
C THR A 119 -24.50 -11.23 -1.40
N SER A 120 -23.23 -11.44 -1.07
CA SER A 120 -22.71 -12.71 -0.56
C SER A 120 -21.56 -12.44 0.40
N ALA A 121 -21.90 -12.23 1.68
CA ALA A 121 -20.92 -12.04 2.75
C ALA A 121 -19.87 -13.17 2.75
N GLY A 122 -18.59 -12.78 2.80
CA GLY A 122 -17.45 -13.70 2.76
C GLY A 122 -17.01 -14.15 1.36
N ARG A 123 -17.74 -13.80 0.29
CA ARG A 123 -17.26 -14.00 -1.09
C ARG A 123 -16.53 -12.75 -1.56
N LEU A 124 -15.26 -12.92 -1.93
CA LEU A 124 -14.45 -11.85 -2.50
C LEU A 124 -14.50 -11.87 -4.02
N THR A 125 -14.71 -10.71 -4.62
CA THR A 125 -14.78 -10.53 -6.06
C THR A 125 -13.64 -9.63 -6.53
N LEU A 126 -13.05 -9.97 -7.68
CA LEU A 126 -12.06 -9.11 -8.32
C LEU A 126 -12.74 -7.86 -8.86
N CYS A 127 -12.35 -6.72 -8.32
CA CYS A 127 -12.72 -5.40 -8.79
C CYS A 127 -11.57 -4.76 -9.55
N VAL A 128 -11.92 -3.88 -10.49
CA VAL A 128 -10.98 -3.05 -11.22
C VAL A 128 -11.34 -1.58 -11.01
N ASP A 129 -10.35 -0.72 -10.74
CA ASP A 129 -10.57 0.71 -10.67
C ASP A 129 -10.80 1.30 -12.07
N ARG A 130 -12.05 1.68 -12.36
CA ARG A 130 -12.43 2.23 -13.66
C ARG A 130 -11.95 3.66 -13.87
N ALA A 131 -11.48 4.34 -12.83
CA ALA A 131 -10.84 5.64 -12.94
C ALA A 131 -9.35 5.55 -13.35
N SER A 132 -8.79 4.34 -13.42
CA SER A 132 -7.39 4.15 -13.76
C SER A 132 -7.12 4.40 -15.25
N ASP A 133 -6.14 5.25 -15.57
CA ASP A 133 -5.64 5.45 -16.93
C ASP A 133 -5.04 4.17 -17.55
N ARG A 134 -4.78 3.16 -16.72
CA ARG A 134 -4.29 1.86 -17.15
C ARG A 134 -5.40 0.99 -17.74
N VAL A 135 -6.66 1.32 -17.47
CA VAL A 135 -7.83 0.57 -17.95
C VAL A 135 -8.38 1.27 -19.17
N VAL A 136 -8.17 0.66 -20.34
CA VAL A 136 -8.45 1.27 -21.64
C VAL A 136 -9.40 0.42 -22.46
N ASP A 137 -10.05 1.04 -23.43
CA ASP A 137 -10.79 0.30 -24.46
C ASP A 137 -9.81 -0.43 -25.38
N GLN A 138 -10.11 -1.69 -25.70
CA GLN A 138 -9.29 -2.52 -26.58
C GLN A 138 -9.16 -1.93 -27.99
N LEU A 139 -10.15 -1.15 -28.45
CA LEU A 139 -10.09 -0.44 -29.73
C LEU A 139 -8.99 0.62 -29.78
N MET A 140 -8.45 1.05 -28.63
CA MET A 140 -7.33 1.97 -28.57
C MET A 140 -5.97 1.29 -28.78
N ALA A 141 -5.91 -0.05 -28.76
CA ALA A 141 -4.66 -0.79 -28.89
C ALA A 141 -3.86 -0.47 -30.17
N PRO A 142 -4.47 -0.27 -31.37
CA PRO A 142 -3.73 0.11 -32.58
C PRO A 142 -3.15 1.53 -32.55
N PHE A 143 -3.66 2.39 -31.67
CA PHE A 143 -3.26 3.80 -31.55
C PHE A 143 -2.26 4.01 -30.41
N ARG A 144 -1.74 2.93 -29.82
CA ARG A 144 -0.79 2.97 -28.73
C ARG A 144 0.44 2.13 -29.07
N ASP A 145 1.57 2.57 -28.54
CA ASP A 145 2.82 1.82 -28.63
C ASP A 145 2.85 0.61 -27.67
N ASP A 146 1.89 0.52 -26.74
CA ASP A 146 1.80 -0.52 -25.72
C ASP A 146 0.72 -1.58 -26.03
N LYS A 147 1.01 -2.83 -25.67
CA LYS A 147 0.06 -3.94 -25.78
C LYS A 147 -1.06 -3.75 -24.77
N VAL A 148 -2.31 -3.87 -25.21
CA VAL A 148 -3.47 -3.99 -24.32
C VAL A 148 -3.75 -5.48 -24.05
N LEU A 149 -3.90 -5.83 -22.78
CA LEU A 149 -4.27 -7.17 -22.30
C LEU A 149 -5.78 -7.17 -22.00
N PRO A 150 -6.63 -7.78 -22.85
CA PRO A 150 -8.08 -7.84 -22.61
C PRO A 150 -8.41 -8.46 -21.27
N PHE A 151 -9.47 -7.99 -20.61
CA PHE A 151 -9.94 -8.64 -19.38
C PHE A 151 -10.66 -9.96 -19.65
N PHE A 152 -11.36 -10.06 -20.78
CA PHE A 152 -12.15 -11.22 -21.15
C PHE A 152 -11.85 -11.68 -22.59
N GLY A 153 -11.95 -12.99 -22.82
CA GLY A 153 -12.06 -13.61 -24.13
C GLY A 153 -13.47 -14.18 -24.28
N GLY A 154 -14.38 -13.41 -24.89
CA GLY A 154 -15.81 -13.70 -24.80
C GLY A 154 -16.33 -13.44 -23.38
N ASN A 155 -16.95 -14.44 -22.75
CA ASN A 155 -17.43 -14.34 -21.37
C ASN A 155 -16.44 -14.84 -20.31
N GLU A 156 -15.33 -15.43 -20.73
CA GLU A 156 -14.34 -16.01 -19.82
C GLU A 156 -13.21 -15.02 -19.52
N PRO A 157 -12.72 -14.94 -18.28
CA PRO A 157 -11.56 -14.10 -17.96
C PRO A 157 -10.34 -14.57 -18.75
N THR A 158 -9.51 -13.64 -19.22
CA THR A 158 -8.23 -13.99 -19.84
C THR A 158 -7.23 -14.50 -18.82
N GLU A 159 -6.11 -15.04 -19.30
CA GLU A 159 -5.00 -15.45 -18.44
C GLU A 159 -4.46 -14.29 -17.60
N ALA A 160 -4.37 -13.08 -18.18
CA ALA A 160 -3.95 -11.89 -17.45
C ALA A 160 -4.91 -11.57 -16.28
N THR A 161 -6.22 -11.68 -16.49
CA THR A 161 -7.23 -11.48 -15.44
C THR A 161 -7.16 -12.56 -14.36
N ARG A 162 -6.94 -13.82 -14.73
CA ARG A 162 -6.74 -14.91 -13.76
C ARG A 162 -5.48 -14.70 -12.91
N GLN A 163 -4.40 -14.24 -13.52
CA GLN A 163 -3.16 -13.90 -12.81
C GLN A 163 -3.36 -12.72 -11.86
N ALA A 164 -4.10 -11.68 -12.28
CA ALA A 164 -4.48 -10.57 -11.41
C ALA A 164 -5.30 -11.06 -10.20
N LEU A 165 -6.30 -11.92 -10.42
CA LEU A 165 -7.08 -12.54 -9.35
C LEU A 165 -6.19 -13.33 -8.38
N ALA A 166 -5.31 -14.18 -8.90
CA ALA A 166 -4.38 -14.96 -8.08
C ALA A 166 -3.45 -14.06 -7.25
N PHE A 167 -2.94 -12.99 -7.84
CA PHE A 167 -2.10 -12.01 -7.15
C PHE A 167 -2.85 -11.32 -6.01
N CYS A 168 -4.08 -10.85 -6.24
CA CYS A 168 -4.87 -10.19 -5.20
C CYS A 168 -5.26 -11.17 -4.07
N ASN A 169 -5.54 -12.44 -4.39
CA ASN A 169 -5.78 -13.49 -3.40
C ASN A 169 -4.54 -13.73 -2.52
N GLN A 170 -3.36 -13.85 -3.14
CA GLN A 170 -2.12 -14.03 -2.40
C GLN A 170 -1.84 -12.83 -1.48
N PHE A 171 -2.03 -11.60 -1.99
CA PHE A 171 -1.88 -10.40 -1.19
C PHE A 171 -2.80 -10.40 0.05
N GLN A 172 -4.04 -10.85 -0.09
CA GLN A 172 -4.94 -10.94 1.06
C GLN A 172 -4.55 -12.00 2.09
N ILE A 173 -4.02 -13.14 1.64
CA ILE A 173 -3.46 -14.17 2.54
C ILE A 173 -2.30 -13.56 3.34
N ASP A 174 -1.36 -12.91 2.65
CA ASP A 174 -0.20 -12.28 3.28
C ASP A 174 -0.62 -11.14 4.21
N PHE A 175 -1.65 -10.37 3.86
CA PHE A 175 -2.19 -9.31 4.70
C PHE A 175 -2.78 -9.85 6.01
N ARG A 176 -3.52 -10.96 5.97
CA ARG A 176 -4.02 -11.63 7.19
C ARG A 176 -2.89 -12.17 8.05
N ALA A 177 -1.93 -12.88 7.46
CA ALA A 177 -0.77 -13.39 8.19
C ALA A 177 0.05 -12.25 8.83
N THR A 178 0.20 -11.12 8.12
CA THR A 178 0.86 -9.92 8.66
C THR A 178 0.13 -9.38 9.87
N ARG A 179 -1.22 -9.32 9.83
CA ARG A 179 -2.03 -8.87 10.95
C ARG A 179 -1.84 -9.74 12.19
N GLU A 180 -1.87 -11.06 12.03
CA GLU A 180 -1.63 -12.00 13.13
C GLU A 180 -0.25 -11.80 13.78
N MET A 181 0.79 -11.53 12.98
CA MET A 181 2.13 -11.22 13.48
C MET A 181 2.17 -9.87 14.23
N VAL A 182 1.50 -8.85 13.70
CA VAL A 182 1.39 -7.53 14.35
C VAL A 182 0.65 -7.63 15.68
N ASP A 183 -0.49 -8.31 15.71
CA ASP A 183 -1.29 -8.53 16.92
C ASP A 183 -0.46 -9.25 17.99
N LYS A 184 0.39 -10.20 17.57
CA LYS A 184 1.31 -10.88 18.47
C LYS A 184 2.38 -9.94 19.05
N ILE A 185 2.98 -9.07 18.24
CA ILE A 185 3.94 -8.06 18.72
C ILE A 185 3.27 -7.09 19.69
N ASP A 186 2.04 -6.70 19.40
CA ASP A 186 1.25 -5.79 20.24
C ASP A 186 0.87 -6.41 21.58
N ALA A 187 0.54 -7.71 21.60
CA ALA A 187 0.25 -8.45 22.83
C ALA A 187 1.44 -8.49 23.80
N HIS A 188 2.67 -8.35 23.29
CA HIS A 188 3.89 -8.23 24.10
C HIS A 188 4.25 -6.78 24.47
N GLY A 189 3.40 -5.79 24.12
CA GLY A 189 3.57 -4.39 24.49
C GLY A 189 4.77 -3.71 23.84
N LEU A 190 5.19 -4.19 22.66
CA LEU A 190 6.44 -3.76 22.03
C LEU A 190 6.30 -2.50 21.17
N PHE A 191 5.10 -2.01 20.92
CA PHE A 191 4.90 -0.80 20.14
C PHE A 191 4.99 0.45 21.01
N SER A 192 5.69 1.45 20.50
CA SER A 192 5.79 2.78 21.11
C SER A 192 5.41 3.86 20.10
N PRO A 193 4.67 4.90 20.53
CA PRO A 193 4.44 6.06 19.70
C PRO A 193 5.76 6.77 19.47
N ARG A 194 6.06 7.11 18.21
CA ARG A 194 7.23 7.90 17.90
C ARG A 194 6.82 9.17 17.19
N GLN A 195 7.24 10.30 17.75
CA GLN A 195 7.31 11.55 17.01
C GLN A 195 8.72 11.63 16.45
N SER A 196 8.87 11.41 15.13
CA SER A 196 10.17 11.61 14.49
C SER A 196 10.23 13.00 13.90
N LYS A 197 11.22 13.77 14.36
CA LYS A 197 11.64 15.02 13.74
C LYS A 197 12.72 14.68 12.73
N VAL A 198 12.38 14.71 11.45
CA VAL A 198 13.36 14.57 10.38
C VAL A 198 13.87 15.95 10.04
N THR A 199 15.15 16.22 10.26
CA THR A 199 15.77 17.48 9.83
C THR A 199 16.35 17.28 8.44
N LEU A 200 15.85 18.03 7.46
CA LEU A 200 16.36 18.02 6.10
C LEU A 200 17.62 18.89 5.95
N GLU A 201 18.36 18.68 4.87
CA GLU A 201 19.45 19.59 4.48
C GLU A 201 18.89 21.00 4.23
N GLY A 202 19.31 21.95 5.08
CA GLY A 202 18.76 23.32 5.13
C GLY A 202 18.03 23.67 6.44
N GLY A 203 17.92 22.74 7.39
CA GLY A 203 17.39 23.01 8.73
C GLY A 203 15.86 22.93 8.84
N GLU A 204 15.16 22.59 7.75
CA GLU A 204 13.72 22.32 7.77
C GLU A 204 13.46 21.05 8.60
N VAL A 205 12.62 21.18 9.63
CA VAL A 205 12.22 20.06 10.50
C VAL A 205 10.84 19.60 10.10
N LEU A 206 10.75 18.38 9.58
CA LEU A 206 9.50 17.71 9.26
C LEU A 206 9.08 16.84 10.45
N ASN A 207 7.84 17.04 10.90
CA ASN A 207 7.21 16.18 11.89
C ASN A 207 6.45 15.09 11.13
N LEU A 208 6.97 13.87 11.15
CA LEU A 208 6.15 12.71 10.82
C LEU A 208 5.41 12.33 12.10
N THR A 209 4.14 12.69 12.17
CA THR A 209 3.26 12.38 13.30
C THR A 209 2.47 11.09 13.02
N ASP A 210 1.92 10.49 14.07
CA ASP A 210 0.89 9.44 13.98
C ASP A 210 1.32 8.06 13.49
N PHE A 211 2.58 7.68 13.74
CA PHE A 211 3.05 6.31 13.59
C PHE A 211 3.65 5.72 14.86
N GLN A 212 3.69 4.39 14.90
CA GLN A 212 4.29 3.57 15.95
C GLN A 212 5.54 2.90 15.40
N VAL A 213 6.48 2.61 16.30
CA VAL A 213 7.68 1.80 16.04
C VAL A 213 7.81 0.71 17.10
N ILE A 214 8.65 -0.28 16.84
CA ILE A 214 8.98 -1.28 17.85
C ILE A 214 10.06 -0.71 18.77
N ASP A 215 9.83 -0.81 20.08
CA ASP A 215 10.80 -0.47 21.11
C ASP A 215 11.82 -1.61 21.23
N GLU A 216 13.02 -1.40 20.67
CA GLU A 216 14.12 -2.36 20.71
C GLU A 216 14.61 -2.64 22.14
N ALA A 217 14.57 -1.66 23.03
CA ALA A 217 14.99 -1.86 24.41
C ALA A 217 13.97 -2.71 25.18
N ALA A 218 12.68 -2.54 24.92
CA ALA A 218 11.64 -3.43 25.46
C ALA A 218 11.76 -4.85 24.89
N PHE A 219 11.98 -4.96 23.58
CA PHE A 219 12.19 -6.26 22.92
C PHE A 219 13.38 -7.03 23.50
N ASN A 220 14.52 -6.37 23.71
CA ASN A 220 15.72 -6.99 24.28
C ASN A 220 15.59 -7.36 25.77
N LYS A 221 14.52 -6.92 26.44
CA LYS A 221 14.22 -7.23 27.85
C LYS A 221 13.13 -8.30 28.02
N LEU A 222 12.62 -8.86 26.92
CA LEU A 222 11.65 -9.95 26.99
C LEU A 222 12.24 -11.16 27.71
N SER A 223 11.37 -11.92 28.40
CA SER A 223 11.76 -13.23 28.91
C SER A 223 11.95 -14.21 27.75
N ASP A 224 12.67 -15.31 28.02
CA ASP A 224 12.88 -16.38 27.03
C ASP A 224 11.54 -16.94 26.52
N GLU A 225 10.54 -17.09 27.39
CA GLU A 225 9.22 -17.56 27.02
C GLU A 225 8.50 -16.60 26.06
N ALA A 226 8.54 -15.30 26.34
CA ALA A 226 7.93 -14.28 25.49
C ALA A 226 8.64 -14.19 24.13
N PHE A 227 9.97 -14.25 24.12
CA PHE A 227 10.76 -14.30 22.89
C PHE A 227 10.44 -15.55 22.05
N LEU A 228 10.32 -16.72 22.70
CA LEU A 228 9.96 -17.96 22.03
C LEU A 228 8.54 -17.95 21.45
N ASP A 229 7.58 -17.27 22.09
CA ASP A 229 6.24 -17.09 21.56
C ASP A 229 6.27 -16.24 20.26
N LEU A 230 7.01 -15.12 20.25
CA LEU A 230 7.24 -14.33 19.05
C LEU A 230 7.88 -15.15 17.93
N ARG A 231 8.89 -15.98 18.25
CA ARG A 231 9.53 -16.88 17.29
C ARG A 231 8.54 -17.87 16.67
N LYS A 232 7.71 -18.52 17.49
CA LYS A 232 6.74 -19.54 17.04
C LYS A 232 5.64 -18.94 16.15
N SER A 233 5.27 -17.69 16.39
CA SER A 233 4.29 -16.96 15.56
C SER A 233 4.81 -16.49 14.21
N GLY A 234 6.14 -16.53 13.98
CA GLY A 234 6.78 -15.95 12.80
C GLY A 234 6.99 -14.42 12.86
N ALA A 235 6.55 -13.74 13.93
CA ALA A 235 6.62 -12.29 14.06
C ALA A 235 8.03 -11.71 14.13
N LEU A 236 9.05 -12.51 14.50
CA LEU A 236 10.44 -12.04 14.57
C LEU A 236 10.95 -11.52 13.22
N GLY A 237 10.55 -12.12 12.10
CA GLY A 237 10.99 -11.67 10.78
C GLY A 237 10.51 -10.24 10.47
N LEU A 238 9.23 -9.97 10.75
CA LEU A 238 8.62 -8.64 10.64
C LEU A 238 9.34 -7.64 11.56
N LEU A 239 9.54 -8.03 12.83
CA LEU A 239 10.18 -7.19 13.84
C LEU A 239 11.59 -6.75 13.43
N TYR A 240 12.45 -7.70 13.04
CA TYR A 240 13.82 -7.38 12.62
C TYR A 240 13.84 -6.57 11.32
N CYS A 241 12.92 -6.82 10.38
CA CYS A 241 12.84 -6.01 9.17
C CYS A 241 12.49 -4.54 9.50
N HIS A 242 11.58 -4.31 10.45
CA HIS A 242 11.31 -2.96 10.94
C HIS A 242 12.56 -2.32 11.56
N LEU A 243 13.21 -2.99 12.52
CA LEU A 243 14.41 -2.45 13.18
C LEU A 243 15.51 -2.12 12.17
N ALA A 244 15.79 -3.03 11.24
CA ALA A 244 16.79 -2.83 10.19
C ALA A 244 16.43 -1.68 9.24
N SER A 245 15.14 -1.53 8.91
CA SER A 245 14.64 -0.48 8.02
C SER A 245 14.86 0.94 8.54
N THR A 246 15.10 1.12 9.84
CA THR A 246 15.39 2.44 10.42
C THR A 246 16.62 3.09 9.79
N ASN A 247 17.57 2.31 9.29
CA ASN A 247 18.74 2.83 8.57
C ASN A 247 18.37 3.48 7.20
N SER A 248 17.20 3.16 6.66
CA SER A 248 16.72 3.72 5.39
C SER A 248 16.20 5.15 5.52
N TRP A 249 16.07 5.71 6.74
CA TRP A 249 15.69 7.13 6.93
C TRP A 249 16.71 8.08 6.29
N THR A 250 18.00 7.80 6.45
CA THR A 250 19.07 8.60 5.84
C THR A 250 19.00 8.56 4.32
N SER A 251 18.68 7.39 3.75
CA SER A 251 18.47 7.24 2.30
C SER A 251 17.28 8.07 1.82
N LEU A 252 16.15 8.02 2.54
CA LEU A 252 14.96 8.81 2.22
C LEU A 252 15.23 10.32 2.24
N VAL A 253 15.94 10.81 3.26
CA VAL A 253 16.34 12.23 3.34
C VAL A 253 17.25 12.61 2.17
N HIS A 254 18.20 11.75 1.82
CA HIS A 254 19.07 11.98 0.67
C HIS A 254 18.28 12.07 -0.65
N GLN A 255 17.30 11.18 -0.88
CA GLN A 255 16.42 11.24 -2.04
C GLN A 255 15.62 12.56 -2.09
N ALA A 256 15.15 13.06 -0.94
CA ALA A 256 14.47 14.35 -0.86
C ALA A 256 15.37 15.53 -1.26
N SER A 257 16.65 15.51 -0.84
CA SER A 257 17.64 16.51 -1.24
C SER A 257 17.91 16.50 -2.74
N LEU A 258 18.05 15.31 -3.35
CA LEU A 258 18.26 15.17 -4.79
C LEU A 258 17.08 15.76 -5.57
N ARG A 259 15.84 15.44 -5.19
CA ARG A 259 14.63 15.98 -5.83
C ARG A 259 14.57 17.51 -5.76
N LYS A 260 14.93 18.10 -4.61
CA LYS A 260 14.97 19.56 -4.44
C LYS A 260 15.99 20.22 -5.39
N ALA A 261 17.16 19.59 -5.56
CA ALA A 261 18.19 20.09 -6.47
C ALA A 261 17.77 20.01 -7.95
N GLU A 262 17.03 18.97 -8.34
CA GLU A 262 16.46 18.83 -9.69
C GLU A 262 15.40 19.89 -9.99
N THR A 263 14.48 20.13 -9.05
CA THR A 263 13.47 21.19 -9.18
C THR A 263 14.12 22.57 -9.31
N ALA A 264 15.16 22.86 -8.51
CA ALA A 264 15.88 24.13 -8.56
C ALA A 264 16.66 24.36 -9.88
N LYS A 265 17.08 23.28 -10.56
CA LYS A 265 17.74 23.37 -11.88
C LYS A 265 16.75 23.53 -13.04
N SER A 266 15.49 23.15 -12.81
CA SER A 266 14.43 23.14 -13.84
C SER A 266 13.52 24.38 -13.77
N ALA A 267 13.70 25.22 -12.75
CA ALA A 267 13.02 26.50 -12.53
C ALA A 267 13.90 27.67 -13.02
#